data_AF-A0A0B6YWE4-F1
#
_entry.id   AF-A0A0B6YWE4-F1
#
_cell.length_a   1.000
_cell.length_b   1.000
_cell.length_c   1.000
_cell.angle_alpha   90.00
_cell.angle_beta   90.00
_cell.angle_gamma   90.00
#
_symmetry.space_group_name_H-M   'P 1'
#
loop_
_entity.id
_entity.type
_entity.pdbx_description
1 polymer ?
#
loop_
_entity_poly.entity_id
_entity_poly.type
_entity_poly.pdbx_seq_one_letter_code
_entity_poly.pdbx_strand_id
1 'polypeptide(L)'
;ERRRERMHDLATLIRSMWLGYKNRKLYKRMKASQIIIAARFRGYWARKCYHQTRKSVLVIQCYTRGWKARSYLTQLKQEKHLNMCAVTIQKSYQGFKARKLLARMKHEKRVIWANGVINKHYRGWKVRKQYRPKFRRIAGPKISRFIVTAFKRQYLLNLKNNLPSMSPISNCEDWPNPPNRYKKISEELKKIFHRWRCSKYRNQLDEKTKNILQEKMVASDLFKDKKESYASSVQIPFKGDYV
;
A
#
# COMPACT_ATOMS: atom_id res chain seq x y z
N GLU A 1 86.84 -120.74 -35.37
CA GLU A 1 85.74 -119.77 -35.13
C GLU A 1 86.16 -118.40 -34.56
N ARG A 2 87.13 -118.30 -33.65
CA ARG A 2 87.53 -117.06 -32.90
C ARG A 2 87.71 -115.73 -33.68
N ARG A 3 87.99 -115.74 -34.98
CA ARG A 3 88.11 -114.50 -35.78
C ARG A 3 86.75 -113.93 -36.19
N ARG A 4 85.76 -114.78 -36.45
CA ARG A 4 84.38 -114.37 -36.76
C ARG A 4 83.70 -113.79 -35.52
N GLU A 5 83.89 -114.40 -34.36
CA GLU A 5 83.40 -113.90 -33.06
C GLU A 5 83.96 -112.52 -32.75
N ARG A 6 85.29 -112.33 -32.82
CA ARG A 6 85.90 -111.01 -32.57
C ARG A 6 85.42 -109.92 -33.54
N MET A 7 85.16 -110.26 -34.80
CA MET A 7 84.58 -109.32 -35.78
C MET A 7 83.12 -109.00 -35.46
N HIS A 8 82.37 -109.98 -34.97
CA HIS A 8 80.99 -109.79 -34.49
C HIS A 8 80.96 -108.91 -33.23
N ASP A 9 81.87 -109.12 -32.29
CA ASP A 9 82.01 -108.30 -31.07
C ASP A 9 82.36 -106.84 -31.42
N LEU A 10 83.30 -106.63 -32.34
CA LEU A 10 83.65 -105.30 -32.86
C LEU A 10 82.46 -104.61 -33.54
N ALA A 11 81.73 -105.33 -34.40
CA ALA A 11 80.52 -104.81 -35.05
C ALA A 11 79.43 -104.46 -34.02
N THR A 12 79.29 -105.26 -32.98
CA THR A 12 78.34 -105.04 -31.89
C THR A 12 78.72 -103.82 -31.04
N LEU A 13 80.03 -103.60 -30.82
CA LEU A 13 80.57 -102.46 -30.08
C LEU A 13 80.43 -101.15 -30.86
N ILE A 14 80.71 -101.17 -32.17
CA ILE A 14 80.45 -100.01 -33.05
C ILE A 14 78.94 -99.69 -33.08
N ARG A 15 78.10 -100.72 -33.19
CA ARG A 15 76.64 -100.58 -33.19
C ARG A 15 76.12 -99.98 -31.88
N SER A 16 76.55 -100.47 -30.72
CA SER A 16 76.10 -99.98 -29.42
C SER A 16 76.56 -98.54 -29.16
N MET A 17 77.80 -98.19 -29.56
CA MET A 17 78.34 -96.84 -29.47
C MET A 17 77.56 -95.84 -30.34
N TRP A 18 77.22 -96.23 -31.58
CA TRP A 18 76.40 -95.40 -32.47
C TRP A 18 74.95 -95.23 -31.96
N LEU A 19 74.32 -96.30 -31.46
CA LEU A 19 72.99 -96.23 -30.82
C LEU A 19 72.99 -95.30 -29.61
N GLY A 20 74.03 -95.37 -28.78
CA GLY A 20 74.25 -94.46 -27.66
C GLY A 20 74.35 -93.00 -28.11
N TYR A 21 75.17 -92.71 -29.13
CA TYR A 21 75.29 -91.37 -29.72
C TYR A 21 73.95 -90.86 -30.25
N LYS A 22 73.23 -91.66 -31.06
CA LYS A 22 71.93 -91.30 -31.64
C LYS A 22 70.90 -90.96 -30.56
N ASN A 23 70.78 -91.82 -29.54
CA ASN A 23 69.84 -91.61 -28.43
C ASN A 23 70.23 -90.40 -27.56
N ARG A 24 71.53 -90.20 -27.29
CA ARG A 24 72.03 -89.04 -26.54
C ARG A 24 71.78 -87.74 -27.29
N LYS A 25 71.96 -87.71 -28.62
CA LYS A 25 71.69 -86.55 -29.47
C LYS A 25 70.19 -86.20 -29.47
N LEU A 26 69.32 -87.20 -29.59
CA LEU A 26 67.87 -87.01 -29.51
C LEU A 26 67.46 -86.48 -28.12
N TYR A 27 67.95 -87.10 -27.05
CA TYR A 27 67.68 -86.67 -25.67
C TYR A 27 68.11 -85.21 -25.44
N LYS A 28 69.31 -84.82 -25.86
CA LYS A 28 69.80 -83.44 -25.74
C LYS A 28 68.87 -82.45 -26.46
N ARG A 29 68.39 -82.79 -27.67
CA ARG A 29 67.43 -81.96 -28.42
C ARG A 29 66.08 -81.86 -27.72
N MET A 30 65.53 -82.98 -27.25
CA MET A 30 64.29 -83.00 -26.46
C MET A 30 64.43 -82.17 -25.18
N LYS A 31 65.55 -82.30 -24.48
CA LYS A 31 65.81 -81.58 -23.25
C LYS A 31 65.95 -80.07 -23.49
N ALA A 32 66.63 -79.65 -24.56
CA ALA A 32 66.72 -78.25 -24.95
C ALA A 32 65.33 -77.66 -25.26
N SER A 33 64.51 -78.35 -26.04
CA SER A 33 63.13 -77.91 -26.32
C SER A 33 62.29 -77.85 -25.05
N GLN A 34 62.39 -78.85 -24.17
CA GLN A 34 61.68 -78.88 -22.89
C GLN A 34 62.04 -77.68 -22.02
N ILE A 35 63.33 -77.32 -21.94
CA ILE A 35 63.81 -76.15 -21.19
C ILE A 35 63.20 -74.86 -21.75
N ILE A 36 63.19 -74.69 -23.08
CA ILE A 36 62.62 -73.51 -23.74
C ILE A 36 61.12 -73.38 -23.45
N ILE A 37 60.37 -74.47 -23.60
CA ILE A 37 58.92 -74.49 -23.34
C ILE A 37 58.66 -74.15 -21.87
N ALA A 38 59.37 -74.79 -20.93
CA ALA A 38 59.22 -74.53 -19.51
C ALA A 38 59.58 -73.09 -19.13
N ALA A 39 60.63 -72.52 -19.72
CA ALA A 39 61.00 -71.12 -19.52
C ALA A 39 59.92 -70.16 -20.05
N ARG A 40 59.41 -70.38 -21.26
CA ARG A 40 58.34 -69.58 -21.85
C ARG A 40 57.06 -69.63 -21.02
N PHE A 41 56.67 -70.82 -20.55
CA PHE A 41 55.49 -70.99 -19.72
C PHE A 41 55.63 -70.26 -18.37
N ARG A 42 56.77 -70.39 -17.68
CA ARG A 42 57.03 -69.64 -16.43
C ARG A 42 56.95 -68.12 -16.66
N GLY A 43 57.55 -67.62 -17.74
CA GLY A 43 57.48 -66.20 -18.09
C GLY A 43 56.06 -65.73 -18.42
N TYR A 44 55.26 -66.53 -19.15
CA TYR A 44 53.86 -66.24 -19.40
C TYR A 44 53.07 -66.15 -18.10
N TRP A 45 53.22 -67.12 -17.21
CA TRP A 45 52.53 -67.16 -15.93
C TRP A 45 52.87 -65.95 -15.06
N ALA A 46 54.16 -65.59 -14.97
CA ALA A 46 54.59 -64.41 -14.23
C ALA A 46 53.97 -63.10 -14.77
N ARG A 47 53.94 -62.93 -16.10
CA ARG A 47 53.27 -61.77 -16.73
C ARG A 47 51.78 -61.76 -16.45
N LYS A 48 51.10 -62.90 -16.54
CA LYS A 48 49.67 -63.01 -16.25
C LYS A 48 49.36 -62.59 -14.81
N CYS A 49 50.11 -63.09 -13.83
CA CYS A 49 50.00 -62.68 -12.43
C CYS A 49 50.23 -61.18 -12.26
N TYR A 50 51.31 -60.62 -12.82
CA TYR A 50 51.60 -59.19 -12.76
C TYR A 50 50.46 -58.34 -13.33
N HIS A 51 49.93 -58.70 -14.50
CA HIS A 51 48.82 -57.98 -15.10
C HIS A 51 47.56 -58.04 -14.23
N GLN A 52 47.29 -59.18 -13.59
CA GLN A 52 46.15 -59.31 -12.68
C GLN A 52 46.31 -58.39 -11.47
N THR A 53 47.47 -58.44 -10.80
CA THR A 53 47.75 -57.57 -9.65
C THR A 53 47.71 -56.10 -10.04
N ARG A 54 48.34 -55.72 -11.15
CA ARG A 54 48.36 -54.34 -11.64
C ARG A 54 46.95 -53.82 -11.94
N LYS A 55 46.07 -54.63 -12.54
CA LYS A 55 44.67 -54.26 -12.78
C LYS A 55 43.97 -53.93 -11.46
N SER A 56 44.08 -54.79 -10.45
CA SER A 56 43.50 -54.56 -9.13
C SER A 56 44.05 -53.30 -8.46
N VAL A 57 45.37 -53.08 -8.52
CA VAL A 57 46.01 -51.88 -7.97
C VAL A 57 45.49 -50.61 -8.65
N LEU A 58 45.38 -50.59 -9.98
CA LEU A 58 44.86 -49.43 -10.71
C LEU A 58 43.42 -49.10 -10.31
N VAL A 59 42.57 -50.11 -10.13
CA VAL A 59 41.19 -49.92 -9.66
C VAL A 59 41.18 -49.25 -8.29
N ILE A 60 41.92 -49.78 -7.31
CA ILE A 60 42.02 -49.21 -5.96
C ILE A 60 42.55 -47.77 -6.00
N GLN A 61 43.58 -47.51 -6.80
CA GLN A 61 44.14 -46.17 -6.95
C GLN A 61 43.15 -45.18 -7.58
N CYS A 62 42.36 -45.60 -8.57
CA CYS A 62 41.30 -44.76 -9.14
C CYS A 62 40.22 -44.44 -8.11
N TYR A 63 39.79 -45.44 -7.33
CA TYR A 63 38.80 -45.25 -6.27
C TYR A 63 39.27 -44.29 -5.19
N THR A 64 40.51 -44.45 -4.71
CA THR A 64 41.08 -43.57 -3.68
C THR A 64 41.23 -42.12 -4.16
N ARG A 65 41.72 -41.90 -5.40
CA ARG A 65 41.77 -40.57 -6.01
C ARG A 65 40.38 -39.94 -6.13
N GLY A 66 39.40 -40.72 -6.59
CA GLY A 66 38.01 -40.27 -6.70
C GLY A 66 37.38 -39.93 -5.34
N TRP A 67 37.62 -40.76 -4.32
CA TRP A 67 37.14 -40.51 -2.96
C TRP A 67 37.75 -39.23 -2.37
N LYS A 68 39.07 -39.04 -2.52
CA LYS A 68 39.76 -37.83 -2.04
C LYS A 68 39.20 -36.57 -2.69
N ALA A 69 38.95 -36.59 -4.00
CA ALA A 69 38.34 -35.48 -4.72
C ALA A 69 36.92 -35.17 -4.21
N ARG A 70 36.09 -36.19 -4.00
CA ARG A 70 34.73 -36.02 -3.46
C ARG A 70 34.73 -35.50 -2.02
N SER A 71 35.60 -36.05 -1.18
CA SER A 71 35.76 -35.61 0.21
C SER A 71 36.15 -34.13 0.28
N TYR A 72 37.14 -33.72 -0.54
CA TYR A 72 37.55 -32.32 -0.64
C TYR A 72 36.43 -31.40 -1.15
N LEU A 73 35.68 -31.83 -2.18
CA LEU A 73 34.54 -31.06 -2.68
C LEU A 73 33.45 -30.88 -1.60
N THR A 74 33.16 -31.91 -0.81
CA THR A 74 32.21 -31.83 0.30
C THR A 74 32.67 -30.82 1.35
N GLN A 75 33.96 -30.82 1.69
CA GLN A 75 34.54 -29.83 2.60
C GLN A 75 34.36 -28.39 2.06
N LEU A 76 34.72 -28.14 0.81
CA LEU A 76 34.57 -26.81 0.19
C LEU A 76 33.11 -26.34 0.15
N LYS A 77 32.16 -27.26 -0.11
CA LYS A 77 30.71 -26.94 -0.06
C LYS A 77 30.28 -26.54 1.35
N GLN A 78 30.77 -27.25 2.36
CA GLN A 78 30.47 -26.94 3.75
C GLN A 78 31.04 -25.57 4.16
N GLU A 79 32.31 -25.31 3.83
CA GLU A 79 32.96 -24.01 4.09
C GLU A 79 32.21 -22.87 3.40
N LYS A 80 31.82 -23.06 2.13
CA LYS A 80 30.99 -22.08 1.41
C LYS A 80 29.64 -21.84 2.12
N HIS A 81 28.98 -22.90 2.57
CA HIS A 81 27.70 -22.79 3.27
C HIS A 81 27.86 -22.01 4.60
N LEU A 82 28.87 -22.34 5.39
CA LEU A 82 29.19 -21.64 6.65
C LEU A 82 29.50 -20.16 6.40
N ASN A 83 30.31 -19.85 5.38
CA ASN A 83 30.61 -18.48 4.99
C ASN A 83 29.34 -17.71 4.57
N MET A 84 28.45 -18.34 3.81
CA MET A 84 27.17 -17.73 3.43
C MET A 84 26.27 -17.46 4.64
N CYS A 85 26.20 -18.39 5.61
CA CYS A 85 25.47 -18.18 6.86
C CYS A 85 26.06 -17.01 7.65
N ALA A 86 27.38 -16.95 7.82
CA ALA A 86 28.07 -15.89 8.53
C ALA A 86 27.82 -14.51 7.88
N VAL A 87 27.95 -14.41 6.56
CA VAL A 87 27.67 -13.18 5.79
C VAL A 87 26.20 -12.76 5.96
N THR A 88 25.27 -13.70 5.96
CA THR A 88 23.84 -13.41 6.13
C THR A 88 23.54 -12.85 7.52
N ILE A 89 24.09 -13.46 8.57
CA ILE A 89 23.96 -12.98 9.95
C ILE A 89 24.57 -11.58 10.08
N GLN A 90 25.78 -11.37 9.56
CA GLN A 90 26.46 -10.08 9.61
C GLN A 90 25.65 -8.99 8.90
N LYS A 91 25.16 -9.25 7.69
CA LYS A 91 24.31 -8.31 6.93
C LYS A 91 23.02 -7.98 7.69
N SER A 92 22.36 -8.98 8.25
CA SER A 92 21.14 -8.79 9.05
C SER A 92 21.39 -7.89 10.25
N TYR A 93 22.49 -8.13 10.99
CA TYR A 93 22.88 -7.33 12.15
C TYR A 93 23.21 -5.88 11.76
N GLN A 94 23.97 -5.66 10.68
CA GLN A 94 24.27 -4.32 10.18
C GLN A 94 22.98 -3.57 9.80
N GLY A 95 22.05 -4.26 9.14
CA GLY A 95 20.72 -3.72 8.83
C GLY A 95 19.93 -3.35 10.10
N PHE A 96 19.96 -4.20 11.13
CA PHE A 96 19.35 -3.91 12.42
C PHE A 96 19.97 -2.66 13.09
N LYS A 97 21.31 -2.58 13.14
CA LYS A 97 22.05 -1.44 13.70
C LYS A 97 21.68 -0.14 13.01
N ALA A 98 21.62 -0.13 11.68
CA ALA A 98 21.20 1.02 10.89
C ALA A 98 19.75 1.44 11.17
N ARG A 99 18.81 0.49 11.22
CA ARG A 99 17.39 0.77 11.56
C ARG A 99 17.24 1.34 12.97
N LYS A 100 17.97 0.80 13.95
CA LYS A 100 17.96 1.31 15.34
C LYS A 100 18.51 2.74 15.44
N LEU A 101 19.53 3.08 14.65
CA LEU A 101 20.05 4.45 14.58
C LEU A 101 19.03 5.39 13.92
N LEU A 102 18.44 4.98 12.79
CA LEU A 102 17.43 5.77 12.10
C LEU A 102 16.20 6.06 12.98
N ALA A 103 15.75 5.06 13.75
CA ALA A 103 14.64 5.24 14.69
C ALA A 103 14.95 6.30 15.76
N ARG A 104 16.18 6.32 16.28
CA ARG A 104 16.66 7.35 17.23
C ARG A 104 16.64 8.74 16.60
N MET A 105 17.27 8.90 15.43
CA MET A 105 17.29 10.18 14.72
C MET A 105 15.88 10.70 14.36
N LYS A 106 14.97 9.81 13.96
CA LYS A 106 13.56 10.16 13.71
C LYS A 106 12.84 10.63 14.97
N HIS A 107 13.11 9.98 16.11
CA HIS A 107 12.56 10.40 17.39
C HIS A 107 13.09 11.78 17.79
N GLU A 108 14.40 12.00 17.75
CA GLU A 108 15.03 13.29 18.04
C GLU A 108 14.45 14.43 17.18
N LYS A 109 14.31 14.21 15.85
CA LYS A 109 13.68 15.19 14.96
C LYS A 109 12.24 15.52 15.35
N ARG A 110 11.45 14.53 15.78
CA ARG A 110 10.07 14.75 16.25
C ARG A 110 10.05 15.57 17.54
N VAL A 111 10.95 15.29 18.48
CA VAL A 111 11.06 16.03 19.74
C VAL A 111 11.45 17.49 19.48
N ILE A 112 12.44 17.74 18.62
CA ILE A 112 12.86 19.09 18.24
C ILE A 112 11.69 19.85 17.58
N TRP A 113 10.99 19.21 16.65
CA TRP A 113 9.82 19.81 16.00
C TRP A 113 8.71 20.15 17.00
N ALA A 114 8.36 19.22 17.89
CA ALA A 114 7.35 19.41 18.92
C ALA A 114 7.71 20.57 19.87
N ASN A 115 8.97 20.64 20.31
CA ASN A 115 9.49 21.75 21.11
C ASN A 115 9.34 23.10 20.39
N GLY A 116 9.62 23.14 19.08
CA GLY A 116 9.41 24.33 18.25
C GLY A 116 7.94 24.77 18.22
N VAL A 117 7.02 23.83 18.02
CA VAL A 117 5.57 24.11 18.00
C VAL A 117 5.08 24.61 19.36
N ILE A 118 5.44 23.93 20.45
CA ILE A 118 5.07 24.30 21.81
C ILE A 118 5.60 25.70 22.14
N ASN A 119 6.88 25.97 21.86
CA ASN A 119 7.49 27.27 22.12
C ASN A 119 6.82 28.39 21.31
N LYS A 120 6.49 28.15 20.03
CA LYS A 120 5.75 29.12 19.20
C LYS A 120 4.38 29.42 19.79
N HIS A 121 3.63 28.40 20.20
CA HIS A 121 2.32 28.56 20.81
C HIS A 121 2.41 29.33 22.15
N TYR A 122 3.37 28.96 23.00
CA TYR A 122 3.64 29.62 24.27
C TYR A 122 3.98 31.10 24.08
N ARG A 123 4.90 31.43 23.16
CA ARG A 123 5.25 32.82 22.83
C ARG A 123 4.02 33.61 22.39
N GLY A 124 3.21 33.06 21.50
CA GLY A 124 1.97 33.69 21.05
C GLY A 124 0.95 33.89 22.18
N TRP A 125 0.77 32.87 23.04
CA TRP A 125 -0.08 32.97 24.22
C TRP A 125 0.41 34.05 25.19
N LYS A 126 1.72 34.10 25.46
CA LYS A 126 2.34 35.07 26.37
C LYS A 126 2.05 36.51 25.91
N VAL A 127 2.24 36.79 24.62
CA VAL A 127 1.91 38.10 24.02
C VAL A 127 0.41 38.39 24.14
N ARG A 128 -0.46 37.46 23.75
CA ARG A 128 -1.93 37.64 23.86
C ARG A 128 -2.35 37.90 25.30
N LYS A 129 -1.79 37.19 26.27
CA LYS A 129 -2.09 37.37 27.70
C LYS A 129 -1.75 38.79 28.16
N GLN A 130 -0.59 39.31 27.76
CA GLN A 130 -0.16 40.67 28.09
C GLN A 130 -1.02 41.75 27.41
N TYR A 131 -1.40 41.57 26.14
CA TYR A 131 -2.14 42.57 25.38
C TYR A 131 -3.66 42.51 25.55
N ARG A 132 -4.23 41.37 25.98
CA ARG A 132 -5.69 41.17 26.12
C ARG A 132 -6.39 42.24 26.96
N PRO A 133 -5.87 42.69 28.12
CA PRO A 133 -6.50 43.75 28.90
C PRO A 133 -6.52 45.10 28.15
N LYS A 134 -5.41 45.45 27.48
CA LYS A 134 -5.29 46.68 26.67
C LYS A 134 -6.30 46.67 25.51
N PHE A 135 -6.40 45.55 24.79
CA PHE A 135 -7.40 45.38 23.74
C PHE A 135 -8.83 45.51 24.26
N ARG A 136 -9.16 44.82 25.37
CA ARG A 136 -10.50 44.84 25.98
C ARG A 136 -10.90 46.24 26.42
N ARG A 137 -9.97 47.06 26.91
CA ARG A 137 -10.24 48.44 27.34
C ARG A 137 -10.43 49.40 26.17
N ILE A 138 -9.62 49.29 25.12
CA ILE A 138 -9.52 50.33 24.08
C ILE A 138 -10.25 49.93 22.79
N ALA A 139 -9.80 48.87 22.13
CA ALA A 139 -10.30 48.48 20.80
C ALA A 139 -11.60 47.67 20.90
N GLY A 140 -11.76 46.85 21.94
CA GLY A 140 -12.93 46.00 22.15
C GLY A 140 -14.26 46.75 22.08
N PRO A 141 -14.47 47.85 22.81
CA PRO A 141 -15.70 48.62 22.77
C PRO A 141 -15.94 49.31 21.42
N LYS A 142 -14.87 49.72 20.72
CA LYS A 142 -14.98 50.32 19.37
C LYS A 142 -15.48 49.30 18.36
N ILE A 143 -14.86 48.11 18.35
CA ILE A 143 -15.23 47.00 17.46
C ILE A 143 -16.63 46.51 17.79
N SER A 144 -16.97 46.34 19.08
CA SER A 144 -18.30 45.90 19.49
C SER A 144 -19.40 46.87 19.02
N ARG A 145 -19.19 48.19 19.23
CA ARG A 145 -20.12 49.21 18.73
C ARG A 145 -20.27 49.15 17.22
N PHE A 146 -19.16 49.06 16.48
CA PHE A 146 -19.18 48.92 15.03
C PHE A 146 -19.99 47.70 14.59
N ILE A 147 -19.74 46.53 15.17
CA ILE A 147 -20.45 45.28 14.83
C ILE A 147 -21.95 45.40 15.12
N VAL A 148 -22.32 45.94 16.29
CA VAL A 148 -23.74 46.14 16.64
C VAL A 148 -24.40 47.08 15.64
N THR A 149 -23.77 48.19 15.29
CA THR A 149 -24.29 49.15 14.31
C THR A 149 -24.41 48.51 12.92
N ALA A 150 -23.40 47.76 12.48
CA ALA A 150 -23.40 47.06 11.20
C ALA A 150 -24.55 46.04 11.12
N PHE A 151 -24.76 45.23 12.16
CA PHE A 151 -25.86 44.28 12.20
C PHE A 151 -27.24 44.94 12.27
N LYS A 152 -27.39 46.05 13.00
CA LYS A 152 -28.64 46.83 13.01
C LYS A 152 -28.96 47.35 11.61
N ARG A 153 -27.97 47.97 10.94
CA ARG A 153 -28.11 48.49 9.58
C ARG A 153 -28.46 47.37 8.60
N GLN A 154 -27.74 46.25 8.66
CA GLN A 154 -27.99 45.09 7.81
C GLN A 154 -29.43 44.57 7.97
N TYR A 155 -29.89 44.43 9.21
CA TYR A 155 -31.26 43.98 9.48
C TYR A 155 -32.32 44.95 8.92
N LEU A 156 -32.18 46.24 9.18
CA LEU A 156 -33.15 47.25 8.70
C LEU A 156 -33.16 47.38 7.17
N LEU A 157 -31.99 47.31 6.52
CA LEU A 157 -31.91 47.31 5.06
C LEU A 157 -32.54 46.06 4.46
N ASN A 158 -32.28 44.89 5.05
CA ASN A 158 -32.90 43.65 4.62
C ASN A 158 -34.42 43.68 4.79
N LEU A 159 -34.91 44.25 5.90
CA LEU A 159 -36.33 44.43 6.15
C LEU A 159 -36.96 45.37 5.11
N LYS A 160 -36.32 46.52 4.82
CA LYS A 160 -36.80 47.49 3.80
C LYS A 160 -36.98 46.83 2.44
N ASN A 161 -36.05 45.98 2.04
CA ASN A 161 -36.08 45.33 0.72
C ASN A 161 -37.13 44.22 0.61
N ASN A 162 -37.58 43.66 1.75
CA ASN A 162 -38.51 42.53 1.81
C ASN A 162 -39.78 42.90 2.59
N LEU A 163 -40.30 44.12 2.39
CA LEU A 163 -41.55 44.53 3.02
C LEU A 163 -42.76 43.82 2.36
N PRO A 164 -43.77 43.41 3.13
CA PRO A 164 -45.01 42.87 2.58
C PRO A 164 -45.74 43.85 1.66
N SER A 165 -46.69 43.31 0.89
CA SER A 165 -47.54 44.11 0.01
C SER A 165 -48.20 45.30 0.71
N MET A 166 -48.38 46.39 -0.04
CA MET A 166 -49.04 47.62 0.38
C MET A 166 -50.56 47.46 0.58
N SER A 167 -51.14 46.36 0.11
CA SER A 167 -52.56 46.07 0.31
C SER A 167 -52.87 45.80 1.79
N PRO A 168 -53.90 46.45 2.37
CA PRO A 168 -54.29 46.22 3.78
C PRO A 168 -54.72 44.78 4.06
N ILE A 169 -55.25 44.09 3.05
CA ILE A 169 -55.87 42.75 3.11
C ILE A 169 -54.81 41.64 3.05
N SER A 170 -53.59 41.95 2.58
CA SER A 170 -52.51 40.95 2.50
C SER A 170 -52.16 40.39 3.89
N ASN A 171 -52.13 39.05 3.96
CA ASN A 171 -51.86 38.29 5.17
C ASN A 171 -50.59 38.77 5.86
N CYS A 172 -50.64 38.85 7.19
CA CYS A 172 -49.51 39.24 8.03
C CYS A 172 -48.40 38.16 8.08
N GLU A 173 -48.53 37.06 7.34
CA GLU A 173 -47.55 35.96 7.25
C GLU A 173 -46.35 36.30 6.34
N ASP A 174 -46.48 37.28 5.44
CA ASP A 174 -45.41 37.69 4.53
C ASP A 174 -44.29 38.51 5.21
N TRP A 175 -44.35 38.71 6.54
CA TRP A 175 -43.33 39.47 7.27
C TRP A 175 -42.05 38.65 7.45
N PRO A 176 -40.86 39.17 7.09
CA PRO A 176 -39.63 38.40 7.14
C PRO A 176 -39.25 37.98 8.57
N ASN A 177 -38.78 36.74 8.71
CA ASN A 177 -38.42 36.17 10.00
C ASN A 177 -37.19 36.88 10.62
N PRO A 178 -37.30 37.52 11.79
CA PRO A 178 -36.19 38.24 12.38
C PRO A 178 -35.21 37.31 13.11
N PRO A 179 -33.90 37.65 13.13
CA PRO A 179 -32.97 37.03 14.07
C PRO A 179 -33.43 37.25 15.52
N ASN A 180 -33.20 36.27 16.41
CA ASN A 180 -33.65 36.31 17.81
C ASN A 180 -33.33 37.63 18.54
N ARG A 181 -32.16 38.21 18.28
CA ARG A 181 -31.74 39.51 18.86
C ARG A 181 -32.69 40.67 18.53
N TYR A 182 -33.34 40.62 17.37
CA TYR A 182 -34.20 41.68 16.86
C TYR A 182 -35.69 41.30 16.87
N LYS A 183 -36.07 40.16 17.47
CA LYS A 183 -37.45 39.67 17.47
C LYS A 183 -38.45 40.70 18.00
N LYS A 184 -38.20 41.25 19.19
CA LYS A 184 -39.03 42.29 19.80
C LYS A 184 -39.14 43.55 18.93
N ILE A 185 -38.03 43.96 18.31
CA ILE A 185 -38.00 45.14 17.43
C ILE A 185 -38.79 44.86 16.15
N SER A 186 -38.66 43.66 15.58
CA SER A 186 -39.39 43.22 14.40
C SER A 186 -40.90 43.23 14.61
N GLU A 187 -41.36 42.75 15.77
CA GLU A 187 -42.78 42.74 16.14
C GLU A 187 -43.35 44.16 16.22
N GLU A 188 -42.60 45.10 16.80
CA GLU A 188 -43.01 46.51 16.84
C GLU A 188 -42.99 47.18 15.45
N LEU A 189 -41.96 46.93 14.65
CA LEU A 189 -41.88 47.42 13.27
C LEU A 189 -43.02 46.87 12.41
N LYS A 190 -43.42 45.61 12.61
CA LYS A 190 -44.57 44.99 11.93
C LYS A 190 -45.87 45.73 12.25
N LYS A 191 -46.11 46.04 13.53
CA LYS A 191 -47.30 46.81 13.96
C LYS A 191 -47.32 48.21 13.34
N ILE A 192 -46.18 48.91 13.37
CA ILE A 192 -46.03 50.25 12.80
C ILE A 192 -46.30 50.22 11.29
N PHE A 193 -45.71 49.28 10.57
CA PHE A 193 -45.89 49.13 9.13
C PHE A 193 -47.35 48.85 8.76
N HIS A 194 -48.01 47.94 9.49
CA HIS A 194 -49.42 47.61 9.23
C HIS A 194 -50.34 48.82 9.46
N ARG A 195 -50.14 49.58 10.55
CA ARG A 195 -50.91 50.81 10.80
C ARG A 195 -50.70 51.85 9.71
N TRP A 196 -49.45 52.06 9.30
CA TRP A 196 -49.08 53.01 8.27
C TRP A 196 -49.67 52.64 6.90
N ARG A 197 -49.55 51.37 6.47
CA ARG A 197 -50.10 50.93 5.16
C ARG A 197 -51.64 51.08 5.12
N CYS A 198 -52.33 50.74 6.21
CA CYS A 198 -53.79 50.90 6.31
C CYS A 198 -54.22 52.37 6.31
N SER A 199 -53.45 53.25 6.96
CA SER A 199 -53.69 54.70 6.88
C SER A 199 -53.46 55.23 5.48
N LYS A 200 -52.38 54.80 4.81
CA LYS A 200 -52.05 55.23 3.46
C LYS A 200 -53.13 54.81 2.46
N TYR A 201 -53.63 53.59 2.54
CA TYR A 201 -54.73 53.11 1.71
C TYR A 201 -56.00 53.96 1.90
N ARG A 202 -56.42 54.20 3.16
CA ARG A 202 -57.61 55.02 3.45
C ARG A 202 -57.50 56.44 2.91
N ASN A 203 -56.32 57.04 2.99
CA ASN A 203 -56.08 58.39 2.50
C ASN A 203 -56.02 58.48 0.97
N GLN A 204 -55.81 57.36 0.27
CA GLN A 204 -55.82 57.28 -1.19
C GLN A 204 -57.21 57.05 -1.79
N LEU A 205 -58.23 56.80 -0.95
CA LEU A 205 -59.60 56.58 -1.42
C LEU A 205 -60.35 57.90 -1.57
N ASP A 206 -60.85 58.16 -2.77
CA ASP A 206 -61.80 59.23 -3.03
C ASP A 206 -63.17 58.93 -2.41
N GLU A 207 -63.94 59.97 -2.12
CA GLU A 207 -65.25 59.84 -1.47
C GLU A 207 -66.22 58.98 -2.29
N LYS A 208 -66.17 59.09 -3.62
CA LYS A 208 -66.95 58.25 -4.54
C LYS A 208 -66.59 56.77 -4.42
N THR A 209 -65.30 56.46 -4.34
CA THR A 209 -64.81 55.08 -4.21
C THR A 209 -65.15 54.49 -2.84
N LYS A 210 -65.14 55.31 -1.77
CA LYS A 210 -65.58 54.88 -0.44
C LYS A 210 -67.06 54.49 -0.42
N ASN A 211 -67.92 55.29 -1.04
CA ASN A 211 -69.36 55.00 -1.10
C ASN A 211 -69.63 53.69 -1.84
N ILE A 212 -68.99 53.46 -3.01
CA ILE A 212 -69.10 52.21 -3.76
C ILE A 212 -68.61 51.01 -2.92
N LEU A 213 -67.49 51.16 -2.19
CA LEU A 213 -66.98 50.10 -1.32
C LEU A 213 -67.91 49.82 -0.13
N GLN A 214 -68.55 50.84 0.43
CA GLN A 214 -69.55 50.69 1.50
C GLN A 214 -70.81 49.97 1.00
N GLU A 215 -71.34 50.36 -0.17
CA GLU A 215 -72.47 49.66 -0.79
C GLU A 215 -72.12 48.20 -1.08
N LYS A 216 -70.91 47.94 -1.61
CA LYS A 216 -70.42 46.57 -1.87
C LYS A 216 -70.25 45.77 -0.58
N MET A 217 -69.82 46.41 0.52
CA MET A 217 -69.74 45.79 1.84
C MET A 217 -71.13 45.40 2.35
N VAL A 218 -72.11 46.29 2.29
CA VAL A 218 -73.50 46.01 2.68
C VAL A 218 -74.09 44.88 1.83
N ALA A 219 -73.86 44.90 0.51
CA ALA A 219 -74.28 43.81 -0.36
C ALA A 219 -73.59 42.48 -0.03
N SER A 220 -72.32 42.51 0.40
CA SER A 220 -71.62 41.33 0.90
C SER A 220 -72.28 40.79 2.16
N ASP A 221 -72.58 41.64 3.14
CA ASP A 221 -73.21 41.21 4.40
C ASP A 221 -74.60 40.58 4.18
N LEU A 222 -75.32 41.08 3.16
CA LEU A 222 -76.64 40.58 2.80
C LEU A 222 -76.61 39.27 2.01
N PHE A 223 -75.71 39.13 1.02
CA PHE A 223 -75.80 38.06 0.02
C PHE A 223 -74.64 37.07 -0.01
N LYS A 224 -73.50 37.41 0.59
CA LYS A 224 -72.35 36.51 0.64
C LYS A 224 -72.73 35.24 1.41
N ASP A 225 -72.38 34.09 0.83
CA ASP A 225 -72.67 32.74 1.34
C ASP A 225 -74.16 32.37 1.44
N LYS A 226 -75.07 33.28 1.03
CA LYS A 226 -76.53 33.07 1.01
C LYS A 226 -77.11 33.00 -0.40
N LYS A 227 -76.38 33.51 -1.40
CA LYS A 227 -76.79 33.51 -2.82
C LYS A 227 -75.63 33.08 -3.70
N GLU A 228 -75.76 31.95 -4.40
CA GLU A 228 -74.67 31.35 -5.20
C GLU A 228 -74.15 32.29 -6.31
N SER A 229 -75.01 33.13 -6.89
CA SER A 229 -74.63 34.08 -7.94
C SER A 229 -73.93 35.35 -7.42
N TYR A 230 -73.89 35.57 -6.10
CA TYR A 230 -73.28 36.77 -5.53
C TYR A 230 -71.78 36.86 -5.84
N ALA A 231 -71.05 35.73 -5.79
CA ALA A 231 -69.62 35.70 -6.05
C ALA A 231 -69.27 36.28 -7.44
N SER A 232 -70.07 35.96 -8.46
CA SER A 232 -69.90 36.47 -9.82
C SER A 232 -70.24 37.97 -9.95
N SER A 233 -71.09 38.50 -9.07
CA SER A 233 -71.51 39.91 -9.08
C SER A 233 -70.51 40.88 -8.44
N VAL A 234 -69.53 40.37 -7.69
CA VAL A 234 -68.58 41.20 -6.92
C VAL A 234 -67.78 42.13 -7.84
N GLN A 235 -67.30 41.62 -8.99
CA GLN A 235 -66.46 42.35 -9.94
C GLN A 235 -67.20 43.43 -10.73
N ILE A 236 -68.53 43.39 -10.77
CA ILE A 236 -69.35 44.31 -11.58
C ILE A 236 -69.63 45.58 -10.75
N PRO A 237 -69.20 46.78 -11.16
CA PRO A 237 -69.48 48.02 -10.43
C PRO A 237 -70.98 48.27 -10.29
N PHE A 238 -71.42 48.77 -9.14
CA PHE A 238 -72.79 49.26 -9.02
C PHE A 238 -72.91 50.54 -9.86
N LYS A 239 -73.87 50.54 -10.77
CA LYS A 239 -74.30 51.71 -11.51
C LYS A 239 -75.54 52.23 -10.81
N GLY A 240 -75.68 53.56 -10.70
CA GLY A 240 -76.88 54.19 -10.15
C GLY A 240 -78.14 53.84 -10.95
N ASP A 241 -79.28 54.38 -10.51
CA ASP A 241 -80.64 54.03 -10.96
C ASP A 241 -80.73 53.50 -12.40
N TYR A 242 -81.08 52.21 -12.50
CA TYR A 242 -81.45 51.58 -13.77
C TYR A 242 -82.86 52.04 -14.12
N VAL A 243 -82.95 53.05 -14.99
CA VAL A 243 -84.18 53.38 -15.72
C VAL A 243 -84.16 52.64 -17.05
#